data_AF-A0A015JIW8-F1
#
_entry.id   AF-A0A015JIW8-F1
#
_cell.length_a   1.000
_cell.length_b   1.000
_cell.length_c   1.000
_cell.angle_alpha   90.00
_cell.angle_beta   90.00
_cell.angle_gamma   90.00
#
_symmetry.space_group_name_H-M   'P 1'
#
loop_
_entity.id
_entity.type
_entity.pdbx_description
1 polymer ?
#
loop_
_entity_poly.entity_id
_entity_poly.type
_entity_poly.pdbx_seq_one_letter_code
_entity_poly.pdbx_strand_id
1 'polypeptide(L)'
;MITTYFKKSHLPQSLLEDKIKEKSIKGGGLKTYVSTRWVTAFEMLQSIFRLEICLKEVITENPRIITNKSVQNIIMHKRGFFQDVQDLAMIIKPIKESIILLENQEANLADCFFLLAKLGAVIKNIPETVHKMFRRHCIKSFNKRFKEFDFDEHLLAYYLHPGYRGKRWNC
;
A
#
# COMPACT_ATOMS: atom_id res chain seq x y z
N MET A 1 -14.31 3.32 1.79
CA MET A 1 -15.40 3.12 2.77
C MET A 1 -15.09 3.81 4.11
N ILE A 2 -14.12 3.35 4.91
CA ILE A 2 -13.75 4.00 6.19
C ILE A 2 -13.27 5.45 5.96
N THR A 3 -12.26 5.62 5.11
CA THR A 3 -11.70 6.95 4.79
C THR A 3 -12.75 7.88 4.20
N THR A 4 -13.58 7.35 3.29
CA THR A 4 -14.72 8.07 2.71
C THR A 4 -15.73 8.52 3.76
N TYR A 5 -16.09 7.66 4.72
CA TYR A 5 -17.05 7.98 5.77
C TYR A 5 -16.53 9.11 6.66
N PHE A 6 -15.33 8.93 7.23
CA PHE A 6 -14.73 9.94 8.11
C PHE A 6 -14.47 11.25 7.38
N LYS A 7 -14.07 11.25 6.10
CA LYS A 7 -13.81 12.49 5.35
C LYS A 7 -15.07 13.22 4.88
N LYS A 8 -16.21 12.56 4.77
CA LYS A 8 -17.48 13.18 4.37
C LYS A 8 -18.31 13.68 5.56
N SER A 9 -18.02 13.21 6.77
CA SER A 9 -18.79 13.53 7.96
C SER A 9 -17.97 14.39 8.91
N HIS A 10 -18.35 15.66 9.07
CA HIS A 10 -17.62 16.65 9.86
C HIS A 10 -17.37 16.22 11.31
N LEU A 11 -18.43 15.74 12.00
CA LEU A 11 -18.33 15.33 13.41
C LEU A 11 -17.41 14.11 13.61
N PRO A 12 -17.61 12.96 12.92
CA PRO A 12 -16.65 11.85 12.95
C PRO A 12 -15.21 12.26 12.64
N GLN A 13 -15.01 13.18 11.68
CA GLN A 13 -13.68 13.67 11.35
C GLN A 13 -13.03 14.41 12.52
N SER A 14 -13.76 15.38 13.10
CA SER A 14 -13.26 16.18 14.22
C SER A 14 -12.89 15.30 15.40
N LEU A 15 -13.76 14.37 15.79
CA LEU A 15 -13.49 13.42 16.88
C LEU A 15 -12.22 12.61 16.63
N LEU A 16 -11.99 12.18 15.38
CA LEU A 16 -10.77 11.46 15.02
C LEU A 16 -9.53 12.36 15.09
N GLU A 17 -9.63 13.60 14.62
CA GLU A 17 -8.52 14.57 14.68
C GLU A 17 -8.15 14.93 16.14
N ASP A 18 -9.15 15.07 17.01
CA ASP A 18 -8.93 15.30 18.43
C ASP A 18 -8.25 14.09 19.09
N LYS A 19 -8.71 12.87 18.77
CA LYS A 19 -8.09 11.64 19.28
C LYS A 19 -6.66 11.43 18.79
N ILE A 20 -6.35 11.86 17.56
CA ILE A 20 -4.99 11.83 17.00
C ILE A 20 -4.07 12.78 17.78
N LYS A 21 -4.54 13.99 18.09
CA LYS A 21 -3.80 14.97 18.88
C LYS A 21 -3.59 14.48 20.31
N GLU A 22 -4.65 13.97 20.95
CA GLU A 22 -4.61 13.39 22.31
C GLU A 22 -3.52 12.32 22.43
N LYS A 23 -3.43 11.41 21.45
CA LYS A 23 -2.44 10.33 21.43
C LYS A 23 -1.09 10.72 20.80
N SER A 24 -0.91 11.97 20.40
CA SER A 24 0.32 12.45 19.75
C SER A 24 0.78 11.61 18.54
N ILE A 25 -0.18 11.09 17.75
CA ILE A 25 0.14 10.25 16.59
C ILE A 25 0.67 11.11 15.45
N LYS A 26 1.91 10.85 15.03
CA LYS A 26 2.54 11.54 13.89
C LYS A 26 1.95 11.09 12.54
N GLY A 27 2.12 11.91 11.51
CA GLY A 27 1.68 11.58 10.12
C GLY A 27 0.26 12.01 9.76
N GLY A 28 -0.42 12.74 10.65
CA GLY A 28 -1.72 13.37 10.39
C GLY A 28 -2.91 12.40 10.34
N GLY A 29 -4.02 12.88 9.77
CA GLY A 29 -5.28 12.13 9.67
C GLY A 29 -5.33 11.07 8.56
N LEU A 30 -6.53 10.52 8.38
CA LEU A 30 -6.83 9.59 7.29
C LEU A 30 -6.54 10.19 5.92
N LYS A 31 -5.94 9.40 5.04
CA LYS A 31 -5.66 9.75 3.65
C LYS A 31 -6.68 9.12 2.72
N THR A 32 -6.92 9.74 1.58
CA THR A 32 -7.85 9.26 0.55
C THR A 32 -7.06 8.78 -0.66
N TYR A 33 -7.51 7.69 -1.26
CA TYR A 33 -7.00 7.22 -2.54
C TYR A 33 -7.49 8.11 -3.70
N VAL A 34 -6.58 8.40 -4.62
CA VAL A 34 -6.82 9.11 -5.87
C VAL A 34 -6.34 8.22 -7.02
N SER A 35 -7.22 7.91 -7.97
CA SER A 35 -6.95 6.96 -9.06
C SER A 35 -5.81 7.38 -9.99
N THR A 36 -5.58 8.69 -10.14
CA THR A 36 -4.51 9.25 -10.97
C THR A 36 -3.17 9.34 -10.24
N ARG A 37 -3.12 9.06 -8.92
CA ARG A 37 -1.90 9.14 -8.11
C ARG A 37 -1.76 7.88 -7.28
N TRP A 38 -1.19 6.84 -7.87
CA TRP A 38 -1.17 5.49 -7.27
C TRP A 38 -0.45 5.41 -5.92
N VAL A 39 0.50 6.32 -5.66
CA VAL A 39 1.18 6.49 -4.36
C VAL A 39 0.17 6.70 -3.20
N THR A 40 -0.97 7.33 -3.47
CA THR A 40 -2.01 7.61 -2.46
C THR A 40 -2.68 6.34 -1.93
N ALA A 41 -2.64 5.22 -2.66
CA ALA A 41 -3.17 3.94 -2.16
C ALA A 41 -2.35 3.44 -0.97
N PHE A 42 -1.02 3.52 -1.05
CA PHE A 42 -0.13 3.19 0.06
C PHE A 42 -0.38 4.12 1.26
N GLU A 43 -0.47 5.42 1.02
CA GLU A 43 -0.71 6.41 2.08
C GLU A 43 -2.05 6.20 2.79
N MET A 44 -3.09 5.85 2.02
CA MET A 44 -4.40 5.49 2.54
C MET A 44 -4.30 4.30 3.49
N LEU A 45 -3.71 3.18 3.05
CA LEU A 45 -3.59 1.97 3.87
C LEU A 45 -2.77 2.23 5.14
N GLN A 46 -1.63 2.90 5.00
CA GLN A 46 -0.79 3.28 6.13
C GLN A 46 -1.52 4.19 7.13
N SER A 47 -2.34 5.13 6.64
CA SER A 47 -3.13 5.99 7.53
C SER A 47 -4.22 5.21 8.29
N ILE A 48 -4.86 4.21 7.67
CA ILE A 48 -5.87 3.38 8.33
C ILE A 48 -5.21 2.54 9.43
N PHE A 49 -4.11 1.85 9.09
CA PHE A 49 -3.39 1.01 10.04
C PHE A 49 -2.84 1.82 11.22
N ARG A 50 -2.14 2.92 10.94
CA ARG A 50 -1.57 3.79 11.98
C ARG A 50 -2.63 4.34 12.95
N LEU A 51 -3.84 4.60 12.44
CA LEU A 51 -4.93 5.18 13.22
C LEU A 51 -5.86 4.15 13.84
N GLU A 52 -5.50 2.86 13.84
CA GLU A 52 -6.32 1.77 14.41
C GLU A 52 -6.85 2.11 15.81
N ILE A 53 -5.97 2.51 16.72
CA ILE A 53 -6.34 2.77 18.11
C ILE A 53 -7.31 3.96 18.21
N CYS A 54 -7.07 5.05 17.48
CA CYS A 54 -7.96 6.20 17.46
C CYS A 54 -9.33 5.85 16.86
N LEU A 55 -9.34 5.06 15.78
CA LEU A 55 -10.58 4.63 15.12
C LEU A 55 -11.45 3.79 16.05
N LYS A 56 -10.85 2.86 16.79
CA LYS A 56 -11.55 2.03 17.78
C LYS A 56 -12.13 2.87 18.91
N GLU A 57 -11.32 3.75 19.49
CA GLU A 57 -11.78 4.60 20.61
C GLU A 57 -12.86 5.59 20.20
N VAL A 58 -12.74 6.23 19.03
CA VAL A 58 -13.80 7.13 18.52
C VAL A 58 -15.13 6.39 18.39
N ILE A 59 -15.13 5.14 17.92
CA ILE A 59 -16.35 4.33 17.82
C ILE A 59 -16.88 3.95 19.21
N THR A 60 -16.00 3.51 20.12
CA THR A 60 -16.38 3.09 21.48
C THR A 60 -16.93 4.24 22.32
N GLU A 61 -16.33 5.42 22.24
CA GLU A 61 -16.73 6.61 23.02
C GLU A 61 -17.94 7.32 22.42
N ASN A 62 -18.15 7.22 21.09
CA ASN A 62 -19.18 7.99 20.39
C ASN A 62 -20.13 7.12 19.53
N PRO A 63 -20.74 6.05 20.09
CA PRO A 63 -21.53 5.09 19.31
C PRO A 63 -22.78 5.72 18.66
N ARG A 64 -23.31 6.80 19.23
CA ARG A 64 -24.46 7.55 18.66
C ARG A 64 -24.07 8.46 17.50
N ILE A 65 -22.82 8.90 17.43
CA ILE A 65 -22.31 9.78 16.37
C ILE A 65 -21.82 8.94 15.19
N ILE A 66 -21.13 7.83 15.46
CA ILE A 66 -20.60 6.95 14.42
C ILE A 66 -21.68 5.98 13.91
N THR A 67 -22.76 6.46 13.29
CA THR A 67 -23.96 5.64 13.00
C THR A 67 -23.79 4.57 11.92
N ASN A 68 -22.71 4.60 11.13
CA ASN A 68 -22.52 3.65 10.03
C ASN A 68 -22.12 2.26 10.56
N LYS A 69 -23.10 1.35 10.64
CA LYS A 69 -22.92 -0.02 11.14
C LYS A 69 -21.84 -0.80 10.37
N SER A 70 -21.72 -0.63 9.06
CA SER A 70 -20.68 -1.30 8.27
C SER A 70 -19.27 -0.84 8.66
N VAL A 71 -19.09 0.46 8.89
CA VAL A 71 -17.82 1.03 9.36
C VAL A 71 -17.50 0.53 10.78
N GLN A 72 -18.48 0.56 11.69
CA GLN A 72 -18.32 0.03 13.05
C GLN A 72 -17.92 -1.46 13.01
N ASN A 73 -18.64 -2.29 12.26
CA ASN A 73 -18.39 -3.72 12.19
C ASN A 73 -16.99 -4.05 11.66
N ILE A 74 -16.53 -3.33 10.63
CA ILE A 74 -15.17 -3.56 10.11
C ILE A 74 -14.10 -3.17 11.14
N ILE A 75 -14.25 -2.02 11.80
CA ILE A 75 -13.22 -1.52 12.73
C ILE A 75 -13.21 -2.32 14.05
N MET A 76 -14.38 -2.67 14.58
CA MET A 76 -14.51 -3.26 15.91
C MET A 76 -14.52 -4.79 15.90
N HIS A 77 -15.08 -5.42 14.85
CA HIS A 77 -15.44 -6.83 14.90
C HIS A 77 -14.80 -7.69 13.83
N LYS A 78 -14.32 -7.10 12.72
CA LYS A 78 -13.65 -7.86 11.67
C LYS A 78 -12.22 -8.22 12.09
N ARG A 79 -12.07 -9.43 12.64
CA ARG A 79 -10.77 -9.99 13.03
C ARG A 79 -9.81 -9.98 11.84
N GLY A 80 -8.58 -9.55 12.09
CA GLY A 80 -7.52 -9.51 11.08
C GLY A 80 -7.58 -8.31 10.12
N PHE A 81 -8.62 -7.48 10.14
CA PHE A 81 -8.75 -6.37 9.18
C PHE A 81 -7.55 -5.43 9.15
N PHE A 82 -7.08 -4.97 10.31
CA PHE A 82 -5.91 -4.08 10.37
C PHE A 82 -4.61 -4.78 9.97
N GLN A 83 -4.48 -6.07 10.27
CA GLN A 83 -3.35 -6.87 9.80
C GLN A 83 -3.36 -7.01 8.27
N ASP A 84 -4.52 -7.31 7.67
CA ASP A 84 -4.67 -7.37 6.22
C ASP A 84 -4.32 -6.03 5.55
N VAL A 85 -4.73 -4.91 6.16
CA VAL A 85 -4.38 -3.56 5.71
C VAL A 85 -2.86 -3.33 5.77
N GLN A 86 -2.21 -3.77 6.84
CA GLN A 86 -0.76 -3.67 7.00
C GLN A 86 -0.02 -4.52 5.99
N ASP A 87 -0.40 -5.79 5.83
CA ASP A 87 0.17 -6.73 4.87
C ASP A 87 0.07 -6.17 3.45
N LEU A 88 -1.11 -5.67 3.08
CA LEU A 88 -1.33 -5.05 1.78
C LEU A 88 -0.45 -3.80 1.60
N ALA A 89 -0.30 -2.98 2.64
CA ALA A 89 0.57 -1.81 2.58
C ALA A 89 2.04 -2.18 2.41
N MET A 90 2.52 -3.26 3.03
CA MET A 90 3.88 -3.77 2.83
C MET A 90 4.11 -4.23 1.38
N ILE A 91 3.11 -4.86 0.77
CA ILE A 91 3.19 -5.35 -0.61
C ILE A 91 3.16 -4.19 -1.63
N ILE A 92 2.39 -3.13 -1.35
CA ILE A 92 2.30 -1.95 -2.23
C ILE A 92 3.49 -1.00 -2.03
N LYS A 93 4.16 -1.02 -0.87
CA LYS A 93 5.31 -0.16 -0.58
C LYS A 93 6.38 -0.14 -1.68
N PRO A 94 6.92 -1.27 -2.16
CA PRO A 94 7.91 -1.26 -3.23
C PRO A 94 7.34 -0.71 -4.55
N ILE A 95 6.04 -0.88 -4.83
CA ILE A 95 5.40 -0.29 -6.03
C ILE A 95 5.41 1.23 -5.92
N LYS A 96 5.04 1.77 -4.76
CA LYS A 96 5.13 3.21 -4.48
C LYS A 96 6.56 3.72 -4.69
N GLU A 97 7.54 3.05 -4.07
CA GLU A 97 8.94 3.48 -4.12
C GLU A 97 9.48 3.44 -5.56
N SER A 98 9.12 2.42 -6.33
CA SER A 98 9.43 2.36 -7.77
C SER A 98 8.81 3.51 -8.54
N ILE A 99 7.51 3.82 -8.33
CA ILE A 99 6.85 4.93 -9.03
C ILE A 99 7.55 6.25 -8.74
N ILE A 100 7.84 6.54 -7.47
CA ILE A 100 8.51 7.80 -7.08
C ILE A 100 9.89 7.91 -7.72
N LEU A 101 10.64 6.80 -7.78
CA LEU A 101 11.96 6.81 -8.42
C LEU A 101 11.83 7.04 -9.92
N LEU A 102 10.88 6.39 -10.59
CA LEU A 102 10.67 6.53 -12.03
C LEU A 102 10.06 7.87 -12.45
N GLU A 103 9.38 8.56 -11.54
CA GLU A 103 8.94 9.95 -11.74
C GLU A 103 10.10 10.96 -11.61
N ASN A 104 11.28 10.54 -11.13
CA ASN A 104 12.46 11.39 -11.09
C ASN A 104 12.99 11.63 -12.52
N GLN A 105 13.40 12.87 -12.80
CA GLN A 105 13.97 13.29 -14.09
C GLN A 105 15.25 12.55 -14.46
N GLU A 106 15.98 12.01 -13.47
CA GLU A 106 17.22 11.27 -13.68
C GLU A 106 17.00 9.78 -13.97
N ALA A 107 15.76 9.27 -13.82
CA ALA A 107 15.46 7.87 -14.04
C ALA A 107 15.66 7.49 -15.52
N ASN A 108 16.38 6.40 -15.74
CA ASN A 108 16.63 5.87 -17.07
C ASN A 108 16.08 4.44 -17.23
N LEU A 109 16.24 3.87 -18.43
CA LEU A 109 15.72 2.54 -18.76
C LEU A 109 16.29 1.44 -17.84
N ALA A 110 17.54 1.57 -17.39
CA ALA A 110 18.16 0.59 -16.49
C ALA A 110 17.51 0.63 -15.10
N ASP A 111 17.13 1.82 -14.59
CA ASP A 111 16.37 1.97 -13.35
C ASP A 111 15.00 1.29 -13.43
N CYS A 112 14.29 1.47 -14.55
CA CYS A 112 13.01 0.81 -14.83
C CYS A 112 13.13 -0.71 -14.67
N PHE A 113 14.09 -1.33 -15.35
CA PHE A 113 14.23 -2.78 -15.32
C PHE A 113 14.73 -3.29 -13.96
N PHE A 114 15.64 -2.56 -13.31
CA PHE A 114 16.11 -2.88 -11.96
C PHE A 114 14.97 -2.86 -10.93
N LEU A 115 14.06 -1.89 -11.03
CA LEU A 115 12.88 -1.80 -10.19
C LEU A 115 11.85 -2.89 -10.50
N LEU A 116 11.65 -3.24 -11.78
CA LEU A 116 10.83 -4.39 -12.16
C LEU A 116 11.37 -5.69 -11.56
N ALA A 117 12.68 -5.92 -11.62
CA ALA A 117 13.31 -7.07 -10.98
C ALA A 117 13.08 -7.07 -9.46
N LYS A 118 13.33 -5.94 -8.78
CA LYS A 118 13.05 -5.81 -7.33
C LYS A 118 11.58 -6.12 -6.99
N LEU A 119 10.63 -5.62 -7.78
CA LEU A 119 9.20 -5.91 -7.60
C LEU A 119 8.90 -7.41 -7.72
N GLY A 120 9.49 -8.10 -8.70
CA GLY A 120 9.40 -9.55 -8.84
C GLY A 120 9.85 -10.30 -7.58
N ALA A 121 10.94 -9.86 -6.93
CA ALA A 121 11.45 -10.47 -5.69
C ALA A 121 10.47 -10.30 -4.56
N VAL A 122 9.94 -9.08 -4.38
CA VAL A 122 8.97 -8.82 -3.31
C VAL A 122 7.72 -9.66 -3.50
N ILE A 123 7.19 -9.76 -4.72
CA ILE A 123 6.02 -10.60 -5.03
C ILE A 123 6.31 -12.07 -4.76
N LYS A 124 7.49 -12.57 -5.13
CA LYS A 124 7.91 -13.96 -4.87
C LYS A 124 7.93 -14.28 -3.38
N ASN A 125 8.35 -13.31 -2.56
CA ASN A 125 8.47 -13.42 -1.10
C ASN A 125 7.15 -13.22 -0.33
N ILE A 126 6.03 -12.92 -1.00
CA ILE A 126 4.71 -12.90 -0.34
C ILE A 126 4.43 -14.31 0.22
N PRO A 127 4.06 -14.44 1.52
CA PRO A 127 3.78 -15.74 2.13
C PRO A 127 2.68 -16.49 1.40
N GLU A 128 2.93 -17.76 1.11
CA GLU A 128 1.98 -18.62 0.38
C GLU A 128 0.77 -19.00 1.21
N THR A 129 0.88 -19.01 2.54
CA THR A 129 -0.12 -19.55 3.48
C THR A 129 -1.26 -18.58 3.79
N VAL A 130 -0.99 -17.28 3.88
CA VAL A 130 -1.99 -16.28 4.34
C VAL A 130 -2.75 -15.65 3.18
N HIS A 131 -2.11 -15.48 2.03
CA HIS A 131 -2.64 -14.66 0.93
C HIS A 131 -2.55 -15.37 -0.44
N LYS A 132 -2.72 -16.70 -0.49
CA LYS A 132 -2.50 -17.53 -1.69
C LYS A 132 -3.14 -16.99 -2.97
N MET A 133 -4.42 -16.61 -2.91
CA MET A 133 -5.15 -16.09 -4.07
C MET A 133 -4.63 -14.73 -4.51
N PHE A 134 -4.33 -13.85 -3.55
CA PHE A 134 -3.76 -12.54 -3.81
C PHE A 134 -2.35 -12.66 -4.41
N ARG A 135 -1.48 -13.50 -3.83
CA ARG A 135 -0.16 -13.80 -4.37
C ARG A 135 -0.24 -14.32 -5.81
N ARG A 136 -1.15 -15.26 -6.09
CA ARG A 136 -1.37 -15.77 -7.46
C ARG A 136 -1.79 -14.64 -8.41
N HIS A 137 -2.66 -13.74 -7.96
CA HIS A 137 -3.05 -12.57 -8.73
C HIS A 137 -1.85 -11.64 -8.98
N CYS A 138 -1.04 -11.32 -7.97
CA CYS A 138 0.16 -10.49 -8.10
C CYS A 138 1.16 -11.09 -9.09
N ILE A 139 1.47 -12.40 -8.98
CA ILE A 139 2.38 -13.09 -9.90
C ILE A 139 1.83 -13.04 -11.33
N LYS A 140 0.55 -13.34 -11.53
CA LYS A 140 -0.07 -13.31 -12.86
C LYS A 140 -0.03 -11.91 -13.47
N SER A 141 -0.37 -10.88 -12.69
CA SER A 141 -0.36 -9.49 -13.13
C SER A 141 1.06 -9.00 -13.42
N PHE A 142 2.04 -9.34 -12.59
CA PHE A 142 3.45 -9.04 -12.81
C PHE A 142 3.96 -9.71 -14.08
N ASN A 143 3.81 -11.03 -14.23
CA ASN A 143 4.30 -11.76 -15.40
C ASN A 143 3.66 -11.27 -16.71
N LYS A 144 2.38 -10.89 -16.68
CA LYS A 144 1.72 -10.29 -17.84
C LYS A 144 2.42 -9.00 -18.27
N ARG A 145 2.72 -8.11 -17.31
CA ARG A 145 3.39 -6.84 -17.59
C ARG A 145 4.86 -7.00 -17.90
N PHE A 146 5.56 -7.91 -17.23
CA PHE A 146 6.97 -8.18 -17.46
C PHE A 146 7.24 -8.60 -18.90
N LYS A 147 6.35 -9.41 -19.51
CA LYS A 147 6.42 -9.78 -20.92
C LYS A 147 6.35 -8.59 -21.89
N GLU A 148 5.77 -7.46 -21.48
CA GLU A 148 5.75 -6.22 -22.27
C GLU A 148 7.14 -5.57 -22.33
N PHE A 149 8.11 -6.02 -21.53
CA PHE A 149 9.48 -5.48 -21.41
C PHE A 149 10.57 -6.53 -21.64
N ASP A 150 10.21 -7.72 -22.13
CA ASP A 150 11.12 -8.86 -22.33
C ASP A 150 11.87 -8.72 -23.68
N PHE A 151 12.63 -7.63 -23.82
CA PHE A 151 13.47 -7.35 -24.99
C PHE A 151 14.95 -7.31 -24.59
N ASP A 152 15.83 -7.67 -25.53
CA ASP A 152 17.27 -7.79 -25.29
C ASP A 152 17.91 -6.47 -24.80
N GLU A 153 17.41 -5.32 -25.27
CA GLU A 153 17.91 -4.00 -24.87
C GLU A 153 17.63 -3.68 -23.39
N HIS A 154 16.49 -4.15 -22.89
CA HIS A 154 16.11 -3.96 -21.48
C HIS A 154 16.98 -4.84 -20.57
N LEU A 155 17.25 -6.06 -21.03
CA LEU A 155 18.15 -6.99 -20.33
C LEU A 155 19.59 -6.46 -20.33
N LEU A 156 20.05 -5.88 -21.44
CA LEU A 156 21.35 -5.21 -21.53
C LEU A 156 21.44 -4.01 -20.57
N ALA A 157 20.43 -3.13 -20.57
CA ALA A 157 20.37 -1.98 -19.67
C ALA A 157 20.47 -2.41 -18.20
N TYR A 158 19.80 -3.52 -17.83
CA TYR A 158 19.90 -4.10 -16.49
C TYR A 158 21.31 -4.59 -16.14
N TYR A 159 22.01 -5.26 -17.06
CA TYR A 159 23.39 -5.70 -16.81
C TYR A 159 24.38 -4.55 -16.65
N LEU A 160 24.11 -3.42 -17.30
CA LEU A 160 24.93 -2.20 -17.19
C LEU A 160 24.61 -1.36 -15.95
N HIS A 161 23.52 -1.67 -15.23
CA HIS A 161 23.11 -0.91 -14.07
C HIS A 161 24.11 -1.05 -12.89
N PRO A 162 24.59 0.04 -12.27
CA PRO A 162 25.58 -0.02 -11.17
C PRO A 162 25.15 -0.86 -9.96
N GLY A 163 23.84 -1.00 -9.75
CA GLY A 163 23.25 -1.84 -8.70
C GLY A 163 23.22 -3.34 -9.02
N TYR A 164 23.57 -3.76 -10.24
CA TYR A 164 23.62 -5.17 -10.62
C TYR A 164 24.83 -5.87 -9.98
N ARG A 165 24.60 -7.03 -9.36
CA ARG A 165 25.63 -7.78 -8.61
C ARG A 165 25.94 -9.17 -9.19
N GLY A 166 25.70 -9.39 -10.48
CA GLY A 166 26.12 -10.64 -11.16
C GLY A 166 25.34 -11.91 -10.81
N LYS A 167 24.27 -11.84 -10.01
CA LYS A 167 23.45 -13.02 -9.68
C LYS A 167 22.29 -13.16 -10.66
N ARG A 168 22.29 -14.28 -11.41
CA ARG A 168 21.23 -14.63 -12.38
C ARG A 168 19.92 -14.89 -11.63
N TRP A 169 18.84 -14.28 -12.12
CA TRP A 169 17.49 -14.66 -11.71
C TRP A 169 17.14 -15.95 -12.44
N ASN A 170 17.01 -17.05 -11.70
CA ASN A 170 16.41 -18.26 -12.25
C ASN A 170 14.90 -18.07 -12.17
N CYS A 171 14.29 -17.83 -13.34
CA CYS A 171 12.84 -17.80 -13.55
C CYS A 171 12.22 -19.17 -13.26
#